data_AF-A0A928HL39-F1
#
_entry.id   AF-A0A928HL39-F1
#
_cell.length_a   1.000
_cell.length_b   1.000
_cell.length_c   1.000
_cell.angle_alpha   90.00
_cell.angle_beta   90.00
_cell.angle_gamma   90.00
#
_symmetry.space_group_name_H-M   'P 1'
#
loop_
_entity.id
_entity.type
_entity.pdbx_description
1 polymer ?
#
loop_
_entity_poly.entity_id
_entity_poly.type
_entity_poly.pdbx_seq_one_letter_code
_entity_poly.pdbx_strand_id
1 'polypeptide(L)' 'MPVLKLGIPAGSLQEATAELFNRAGWKIKFQSRSYYPTIDDVEIECMSIRAQEMARYVENGVLDAG' A
#
# COMPACT_ATOMS: atom_id res chain seq x y z
N MET A 1 -1.48 11.04 -16.22
CA MET A 1 -0.93 11.44 -14.91
C MET A 1 -0.11 10.26 -14.39
N PRO A 2 1.00 10.48 -13.66
CA PRO A 2 1.74 9.35 -13.08
C PRO A 2 0.87 8.67 -12.01
N VAL A 3 0.85 7.35 -12.01
CA VAL A 3 0.15 6.53 -11.02
C VAL A 3 0.90 6.62 -9.68
N LEU A 4 0.19 6.89 -8.59
CA LEU A 4 0.74 6.99 -7.24
C LEU A 4 1.13 5.59 -6.73
N LYS A 5 2.37 5.43 -6.27
CA LYS A 5 2.90 4.19 -5.69
C LYS A 5 2.83 4.25 -4.16
N LEU A 6 1.85 3.57 -3.58
CA LEU A 6 1.58 3.59 -2.15
C LEU A 6 2.12 2.33 -1.46
N GLY A 7 2.90 2.53 -0.40
CA GLY A 7 3.29 1.47 0.52
C GLY A 7 2.17 1.13 1.50
N ILE A 8 1.94 -0.17 1.70
CA ILE A 8 1.05 -0.69 2.74
C ILE A 8 1.88 -1.53 3.71
N PRO A 9 1.81 -1.29 5.03
CA PRO A 9 2.59 -2.06 5.99
C PRO A 9 2.12 -3.52 6.04
N ALA A 10 3.01 -4.44 5.74
CA ALA A 10 2.78 -5.88 5.83
C ALA A 10 2.78 -6.36 7.28
N GLY A 11 2.11 -7.49 7.54
CA GLY A 11 2.07 -8.12 8.85
C GLY A 11 0.96 -7.58 9.74
N SER A 12 1.26 -7.26 11.00
CA SER A 12 0.25 -6.95 12.02
C SER A 12 -0.60 -5.71 11.75
N LEU A 13 -0.08 -4.77 10.96
CA LEU A 13 -0.79 -3.53 10.61
C LEU A 13 -1.60 -3.63 9.31
N GLN A 14 -1.51 -4.74 8.59
CA GLN A 14 -2.05 -4.86 7.23
C GLN A 14 -3.57 -4.71 7.20
N GLU A 15 -4.28 -5.49 8.02
CA GLU A 15 -5.76 -5.45 8.09
C GLU A 15 -6.27 -4.10 8.63
N ALA A 16 -5.64 -3.57 9.68
CA ALA A 16 -6.00 -2.27 10.24
C ALA A 16 -5.80 -1.14 9.22
N THR A 17 -4.77 -1.24 8.37
CA THR A 17 -4.55 -0.28 7.29
C THR A 17 -5.63 -0.41 6.23
N ALA A 18 -5.98 -1.61 5.77
CA ALA A 18 -7.08 -1.77 4.81
C ALA A 18 -8.42 -1.28 5.35
N GLU A 19 -8.71 -1.45 6.64
CA GLU A 19 -9.91 -0.88 7.25
C GLU A 19 -9.89 0.65 7.25
N LEU A 20 -8.73 1.27 7.49
CA LEU A 20 -8.57 2.72 7.38
C LEU A 20 -8.86 3.21 5.94
N PHE A 21 -8.31 2.55 4.94
CA PHE A 21 -8.57 2.86 3.52
C PHE A 21 -10.04 2.64 3.15
N ASN A 22 -10.67 1.57 3.65
CA ASN A 22 -12.08 1.29 3.41
C ASN A 22 -12.98 2.39 3.97
N ARG A 23 -12.65 2.96 5.15
CA ARG A 23 -13.35 4.13 5.70
C ARG A 23 -13.13 5.40 4.89
N ALA A 24 -11.99 5.52 4.20
CA ALA A 24 -11.69 6.62 3.29
C ALA A 24 -12.32 6.45 1.88
N GLY A 25 -12.98 5.31 1.62
CA GLY A 25 -13.67 5.04 0.36
C GLY A 25 -12.89 4.15 -0.62
N TRP A 26 -11.71 3.65 -0.25
CA TRP A 26 -10.88 2.76 -1.08
C TRP A 26 -10.90 1.32 -0.59
N LYS A 27 -11.08 0.37 -1.49
CA LYS A 27 -11.09 -1.07 -1.20
C LYS A 27 -9.78 -1.71 -1.59
N ILE A 28 -8.92 -1.93 -0.58
CA ILE A 28 -7.69 -2.70 -0.74
C ILE A 28 -8.00 -4.19 -0.54
N LYS A 29 -7.53 -5.04 -1.46
CA LYS A 29 -7.62 -6.50 -1.35
C LYS A 29 -6.23 -7.11 -1.35
N PHE A 30 -5.93 -7.85 -0.30
CA PHE A 30 -4.71 -8.64 -0.21
C PHE A 30 -4.92 -10.02 -0.82
N GLN A 31 -3.93 -10.46 -1.58
CA GLN A 31 -3.86 -11.83 -2.08
C GLN A 31 -2.77 -12.58 -1.31
N SER A 32 -3.04 -13.84 -0.97
CA SER A 32 -2.07 -14.69 -0.30
C SER A 32 -0.77 -14.75 -1.09
N ARG A 33 0.37 -14.48 -0.43
CA ARG A 33 1.73 -14.48 -1.00
C ARG A 33 2.02 -13.39 -2.05
N SER A 34 1.12 -12.44 -2.29
CA SER A 34 1.39 -11.29 -3.16
C SER A 34 1.99 -10.12 -2.38
N TYR A 35 2.97 -9.43 -2.98
CA TYR A 35 3.46 -8.13 -2.50
C TYR A 35 2.70 -6.94 -3.10
N TYR A 36 1.74 -7.19 -3.99
CA TYR A 36 0.98 -6.14 -4.68
C TYR A 36 -0.52 -6.33 -4.40
N PRO A 37 -1.05 -5.69 -3.34
CA PRO A 37 -2.49 -5.61 -3.10
C PRO A 37 -3.17 -4.88 -4.25
N THR A 38 -4.42 -5.24 -4.54
CA THR A 38 -5.23 -4.50 -5.51
C THR A 38 -6.03 -3.43 -4.81
N ILE A 39 -6.22 -2.27 -5.45
CA ILE A 39 -7.09 -1.18 -5.00
C ILE A 39 -8.10 -0.86 -6.11
N ASP A 40 -9.26 -0.30 -5.75
CA ASP A 40 -10.34 0.06 -6.70
C ASP A 40 -10.19 1.46 -7.31
N ASP A 41 -8.97 2.00 -7.30
CA ASP A 41 -8.60 3.29 -7.86
C ASP A 41 -7.48 3.10 -8.91
N VAL A 42 -7.71 3.56 -10.14
CA VAL A 42 -6.77 3.39 -11.26
C VAL A 42 -5.59 4.36 -11.19
N GLU A 43 -5.65 5.36 -10.32
CA GLU A 43 -4.58 6.33 -10.11
C GLU A 43 -3.60 5.89 -9.01
N ILE A 44 -3.84 4.73 -8.37
CA ILE A 44 -3.06 4.22 -7.24
C ILE A 44 -2.61 2.76 -7.48
N GLU A 45 -1.34 2.48 -7.22
CA GLU A 45 -0.77 1.14 -7.13
C GLU A 45 -0.25 0.89 -5.71
N CYS A 46 -0.55 -0.27 -5.14
CA CYS A 46 -0.13 -0.63 -3.78
C CYS A 46 1.02 -1.64 -3.78
N MET A 47 1.95 -1.48 -2.83
CA MET A 47 2.98 -2.47 -2.52
C MET A 47 2.98 -2.76 -1.02
N SER A 48 2.82 -4.03 -0.66
CA SER A 48 2.99 -4.51 0.71
C SER A 48 4.47 -4.57 1.06
N ILE A 49 4.88 -3.81 2.09
CA ILE A 49 6.26 -3.73 2.54
C ILE A 49 6.34 -3.81 4.06
N ARG A 50 7.44 -4.33 4.59
CA ARG A 50 7.68 -4.30 6.04
C ARG A 50 7.75 -2.85 6.52
N ALA A 51 7.06 -2.53 7.60
CA ALA A 51 6.96 -1.17 8.12
C ALA A 51 8.34 -0.50 8.33
N GLN A 52 9.34 -1.25 8.80
CA GLN A 52 10.69 -0.73 8.99
C GLN A 52 11.43 -0.35 7.70
N GLU A 53 11.04 -0.90 6.55
CA GLU A 53 11.67 -0.60 5.26
C GLU A 53 10.99 0.59 4.55
N MET A 54 9.81 1.02 5.02
CA MET A 54 8.95 1.99 4.34
C MET A 54 9.67 3.31 4.05
N ALA A 55 10.29 3.89 5.08
CA ALA A 55 10.98 5.18 4.96
C ALA A 55 12.07 5.16 3.87
N ARG A 56 12.83 4.07 3.79
CA ARG A 56 13.89 3.91 2.78
C ARG A 56 13.32 3.79 1.37
N TYR A 57 12.17 3.13 1.20
CA TYR A 57 11.55 2.99 -0.12
C TYR A 57 10.96 4.31 -0.61
N VAL A 58 10.43 5.13 0.30
CA VAL A 58 9.99 6.50 -0.01
C VAL A 58 11.20 7.39 -0.35
N GLU A 59 12.25 7.36 0.46
CA GLU A 59 13.48 8.14 0.22
C GLU A 59 14.13 7.84 -1.13
N ASN A 60 14.15 6.57 -1.53
CA ASN A 60 14.71 6.14 -2.82
C ASN A 60 13.76 6.34 -4.02
N GLY A 61 12.56 6.90 -3.82
CA GLY A 61 11.57 7.11 -4.89
C GLY A 61 10.99 5.82 -5.47
N VAL A 62 11.08 4.70 -4.74
CA VAL A 62 10.42 3.45 -5.12
C VAL A 62 8.91 3.55 -4.83
N LEU A 63 8.57 4.17 -3.69
CA LEU A 63 7.22 4.52 -3.29
C LEU A 63 7.10 6.04 -3.21
N ASP A 64 5.92 6.57 -3.48
CA ASP A 64 5.61 7.99 -3.35
C ASP A 64 5.15 8.33 -1.93
N ALA A 65 4.54 7.36 -1.23
CA ALA A 65 4.08 7.48 0.16
C ALA A 65 3.97 6.10 0.84
N GLY A 66 3.84 6.06 2.17
CA GLY A 66 3.59 4.85 2.94
C GLY A 66 3.38 5.09 4.43
#